data_AF-A0A9C7QBU3-F1
#
_entry.id   AF-A0A9C7QBU3-F1
#
_cell.length_a   1.000
_cell.length_b   1.000
_cell.length_c   1.000
_cell.angle_alpha   90.00
_cell.angle_beta   90.00
_cell.angle_gamma   90.00
#
_symmetry.space_group_name_H-M   'P 1'
#
loop_
_entity.id
_entity.type
_entity.pdbx_description
1 polymer ?
#
loop_
_entity_poly.entity_id
_entity_poly.type
_entity_poly.pdbx_seq_one_letter_code
_entity_poly.pdbx_strand_id
1 'polypeptide(L)'
;MDADLHGRFPYIDHPNVAVWSGTAYYPRLCGLVTVRIPEGGTIRLEETEAGTRMSHAVWMDFPNSQRERALKWLCTTVLDDKSKLYDHTNKELIFFKERLESTEHAPTS
;
A
#
# COMPACT_ATOMS: atom_id res chain seq x y z
N MET A 1 3.42 5.97 -14.81
CA MET A 1 4.64 5.14 -14.69
C MET A 1 4.52 4.52 -13.32
N ASP A 2 4.13 3.26 -13.29
CA ASP A 2 3.78 2.57 -12.05
C ASP A 2 5.02 2.36 -11.19
N ALA A 3 4.85 2.42 -9.87
CA ALA A 3 5.94 2.19 -8.94
C ALA A 3 6.34 0.71 -9.00
N ASP A 4 7.64 0.44 -9.09
CA ASP A 4 8.14 -0.92 -8.96
C ASP A 4 8.29 -1.23 -7.47
N LEU A 5 7.51 -2.19 -6.94
CA LEU A 5 7.48 -2.53 -5.53
C LEU A 5 8.12 -3.89 -5.31
N HIS A 6 9.24 -3.90 -4.58
CA HIS A 6 9.92 -5.13 -4.17
C HIS A 6 9.62 -5.38 -2.71
N GLY A 7 8.78 -6.37 -2.43
CA GLY A 7 8.24 -6.63 -1.10
C GLY A 7 8.35 -8.08 -0.63
N ARG A 8 8.03 -8.27 0.65
CA ARG A 8 7.94 -9.57 1.33
C ARG A 8 6.88 -9.52 2.41
N PHE A 9 6.42 -10.69 2.85
CA PHE A 9 5.51 -10.85 3.98
C PHE A 9 6.29 -11.33 5.21
N PRO A 10 6.76 -10.43 6.08
CA PRO A 10 7.49 -10.81 7.29
C PRO A 10 6.63 -11.60 8.30
N TYR A 11 5.31 -11.46 8.25
CA TYR A 11 4.41 -12.17 9.17
C TYR A 11 3.08 -12.49 8.50
N ILE A 12 2.60 -13.72 8.69
CA ILE A 12 1.28 -14.19 8.26
C ILE A 12 0.72 -15.05 9.38
N ASP A 13 -0.49 -14.72 9.81
CA ASP A 13 -1.35 -15.57 10.65
C ASP A 13 -2.64 -15.82 9.89
N HIS A 14 -2.68 -16.94 9.18
CA HIS A 14 -3.75 -17.22 8.23
C HIS A 14 -5.04 -17.66 8.95
N PRO A 15 -6.23 -17.14 8.55
CA PRO A 15 -6.48 -16.17 7.47
C PRO A 15 -6.47 -14.70 7.92
N ASN A 16 -6.25 -14.43 9.21
CA ASN A 16 -6.68 -13.19 9.85
C ASN A 16 -5.72 -12.01 9.68
N VAL A 17 -4.42 -12.24 9.58
CA VAL A 17 -3.42 -11.16 9.56
C VAL A 17 -2.34 -11.44 8.52
N ALA A 18 -2.04 -10.42 7.72
CA ALA A 18 -0.86 -10.39 6.87
C ALA A 18 -0.13 -9.06 7.05
N VAL A 19 1.15 -9.12 7.41
CA VAL A 19 2.04 -7.96 7.44
C VAL A 19 2.93 -8.04 6.21
N TRP A 20 3.01 -6.94 5.48
CA TRP A 20 3.89 -6.82 4.33
C TRP A 20 4.81 -5.60 4.48
N SER A 21 5.98 -5.71 3.88
CA SER A 21 6.95 -4.62 3.79
C SER A 21 7.64 -4.68 2.44
N GLY A 22 7.85 -3.54 1.81
CA GLY A 22 8.59 -3.44 0.56
C GLY A 22 9.31 -2.12 0.41
N THR A 23 10.02 -1.99 -0.70
CA THR A 23 10.58 -0.72 -1.15
C THR A 23 9.99 -0.40 -2.50
N ALA A 24 9.26 0.71 -2.56
CA ALA A 24 8.75 1.26 -3.80
C ALA A 24 9.81 2.14 -4.45
N TYR A 25 10.00 1.95 -5.76
CA TYR A 25 10.92 2.70 -6.59
C TYR A 25 10.12 3.60 -7.53
N TYR A 26 10.16 4.90 -7.28
CA TYR A 26 9.48 5.91 -8.09
C TYR A 26 10.48 6.61 -9.01
N PRO A 27 10.48 6.31 -10.33
CA PRO A 27 11.27 7.08 -11.28
C PRO A 27 10.69 8.50 -11.40
N ARG A 28 11.53 9.51 -11.19
CA ARG A 28 11.20 10.95 -11.33
C ARG A 28 12.17 11.62 -12.31
N LEU A 29 11.76 12.77 -12.86
CA LEU A 29 12.53 13.54 -13.85
C LEU A 29 12.97 12.70 -15.07
N CYS A 30 12.03 12.04 -15.74
CA CYS A 30 12.33 11.18 -16.91
C CYS A 30 13.42 10.11 -16.64
N GLY A 31 13.52 9.60 -15.41
CA GLY A 31 14.49 8.56 -15.03
C GLY A 31 15.84 9.08 -14.51
N LEU A 32 16.01 10.41 -14.37
CA LEU A 32 17.24 10.99 -13.82
C LEU A 32 17.39 10.76 -12.31
N VAL A 33 16.28 10.57 -11.58
CA VAL A 33 16.30 10.32 -10.13
C VAL A 33 15.27 9.25 -9.77
N THR A 34 15.70 8.23 -9.04
CA THR A 34 14.79 7.22 -8.47
C THR A 34 14.65 7.47 -6.98
N VAL A 35 13.42 7.78 -6.55
CA VAL A 35 13.10 7.89 -5.12
C VAL A 35 12.77 6.51 -4.61
N ARG A 36 13.44 6.10 -3.53
CA ARG A 36 13.20 4.84 -2.84
C ARG A 36 12.41 5.13 -1.58
N ILE A 37 11.22 4.56 -1.47
CA ILE A 37 10.35 4.73 -0.31
C ILE A 37 10.11 3.34 0.28
N PRO A 38 10.73 3.01 1.44
CA PRO A 38 10.30 1.88 2.22
C PRO A 38 8.85 2.07 2.63
N GLU A 39 8.03 1.07 2.40
CA GLU A 39 6.62 1.09 2.73
C GLU A 39 6.18 -0.27 3.23
N GLY A 40 5.02 -0.31 3.87
CA GLY A 40 4.46 -1.54 4.33
C GLY A 40 3.06 -1.35 4.85
N GLY A 41 2.48 -2.44 5.28
CA GLY A 41 1.18 -2.39 5.89
C GLY A 41 0.80 -3.67 6.61
N THR A 42 -0.26 -3.55 7.39
CA THR A 42 -0.91 -4.67 8.04
C THR A 42 -2.33 -4.78 7.51
N ILE A 43 -2.63 -5.93 6.93
CA ILE A 43 -3.97 -6.32 6.53
C ILE A 43 -4.55 -7.17 7.66
N ARG A 44 -5.78 -6.87 8.07
CA ARG A 44 -6.50 -7.64 9.09
C ARG A 44 -7.92 -7.96 8.64
N LEU A 45 -8.35 -9.17 8.97
CA LEU A 45 -9.74 -9.60 8.92
C LEU A 45 -10.23 -9.79 10.35
N GLU A 46 -11.38 -9.22 10.65
CA GLU A 46 -12.02 -9.29 11.96
C GLU A 46 -13.50 -9.65 11.76
N GLU A 47 -13.98 -10.63 12.51
CA GLU A 47 -15.41 -10.89 12.59
C GLU A 47 -16.10 -9.77 13.38
N THR A 48 -17.25 -9.33 12.89
CA THR A 48 -18.10 -8.32 13.51
C THR A 48 -19.55 -8.81 13.49
N GLU A 49 -20.41 -8.20 14.30
CA GLU A 49 -21.85 -8.55 14.33
C GLU A 49 -22.53 -8.41 12.96
N ALA A 50 -22.00 -7.57 12.07
CA ALA A 50 -22.53 -7.31 10.73
C ALA A 50 -21.82 -8.08 9.61
N GLY A 51 -20.89 -8.99 9.94
CA GLY A 51 -20.08 -9.75 8.99
C GLY A 51 -18.58 -9.54 9.17
N THR A 52 -17.78 -9.71 8.12
CA THR A 52 -16.32 -9.62 8.20
C THR A 52 -15.83 -8.21 7.84
N ARG A 53 -15.04 -7.59 8.74
CA ARG A 53 -14.35 -6.33 8.47
C ARG A 53 -12.92 -6.60 7.99
N MET A 54 -12.61 -6.14 6.80
CA MET A 54 -11.24 -6.03 6.32
C MET A 54 -10.69 -4.62 6.58
N SER A 55 -9.47 -4.54 7.12
CA SER A 55 -8.76 -3.27 7.32
C SER A 55 -7.33 -3.38 6.81
N HIS A 56 -6.78 -2.25 6.35
CA HIS A 56 -5.42 -2.16 5.85
C HIS A 56 -4.77 -0.88 6.39
N ALA A 57 -3.86 -1.06 7.34
CA ALA A 57 -3.07 0.03 7.91
C ALA A 57 -1.74 0.11 7.17
N VAL A 58 -1.47 1.21 6.48
CA VAL A 58 -0.25 1.43 5.69
C VAL A 58 0.68 2.43 6.34
N TRP A 59 1.98 2.28 6.10
CA TRP A 59 3.02 3.23 6.47
C TRP A 59 4.00 3.39 5.32
N MET A 60 4.62 4.58 5.27
CA MET A 60 5.70 4.92 4.34
C MET A 60 6.78 5.64 5.12
N ASP A 61 8.02 5.21 4.96
CA ASP A 61 9.19 5.87 5.51
C ASP A 61 9.79 6.81 4.46
N PHE A 62 9.69 8.12 4.71
CA PHE A 62 10.25 9.11 3.81
C PHE A 62 11.69 9.44 4.22
N PRO A 63 12.65 9.36 3.30
CA PRO A 63 14.06 9.59 3.62
C PRO A 63 14.31 10.96 4.28
N ASN A 64 15.25 10.98 5.24
CA ASN A 64 15.49 12.11 6.15
C ASN A 64 16.83 12.83 5.96
N SER A 65 17.56 12.67 4.85
CA SER A 65 18.80 13.45 4.65
C SER A 65 18.51 14.91 4.28
N GLN A 66 19.38 15.85 4.66
CA GLN A 66 19.17 17.30 4.41
C GLN A 66 19.03 17.65 2.92
N ARG A 67 19.72 16.90 2.05
CA ARG A 67 19.65 17.04 0.60
C ARG A 67 18.39 16.41 0.02
N GLU A 68 17.96 15.28 0.59
CA GLU A 68 16.68 14.65 0.28
C GLU A 68 15.49 15.43 0.86
N ARG A 69 15.62 16.21 1.94
CA ARG A 69 14.55 17.08 2.46
C ARG A 69 14.19 18.22 1.50
N ALA A 70 15.18 18.81 0.82
CA ALA A 70 14.93 19.82 -0.21
C ALA A 70 14.30 19.19 -1.47
N LEU A 71 14.77 18.01 -1.87
CA LEU A 71 14.18 17.24 -2.97
C LEU A 71 12.78 16.73 -2.62
N LYS A 72 12.56 16.34 -1.36
CA LYS A 72 11.30 15.95 -0.75
C LYS A 72 10.35 17.11 -0.80
N TRP A 73 10.74 18.34 -0.42
CA TRP A 73 9.87 19.52 -0.54
C TRP A 73 9.39 19.76 -1.98
N LEU A 74 10.28 19.63 -2.97
CA LEU A 74 9.92 19.74 -4.40
C LEU A 74 9.00 18.60 -4.88
N CYS A 75 9.16 17.39 -4.32
CA CYS A 75 8.36 16.21 -4.68
C CYS A 75 7.06 16.08 -3.87
N THR A 76 7.02 16.57 -2.64
CA THR A 76 5.85 16.53 -1.76
C THR A 76 4.76 17.39 -2.35
N THR A 77 5.02 18.55 -2.97
CA THR A 77 3.95 19.30 -3.67
C THR A 77 3.15 18.47 -4.69
N VAL A 78 3.68 17.35 -5.20
CA VAL A 78 2.98 16.39 -6.07
C VAL A 78 2.40 15.16 -5.32
N LEU A 79 3.02 14.76 -4.20
CA LEU A 79 2.72 13.55 -3.41
C LEU A 79 2.04 13.81 -2.04
N ASP A 80 1.96 15.06 -1.55
CA ASP A 80 1.57 15.44 -0.17
C ASP A 80 0.09 15.29 0.13
N ASP A 81 -0.67 14.74 -0.79
CA ASP A 81 -2.06 14.47 -0.50
C ASP A 81 -2.11 13.14 0.25
N LYS A 82 -2.07 13.22 1.59
CA LYS A 82 -2.53 12.13 2.44
C LYS A 82 -3.88 11.58 1.95
N SER A 83 -4.70 12.41 1.31
CA SER A 83 -5.91 12.00 0.62
C SER A 83 -5.64 11.06 -0.56
N LYS A 84 -4.62 11.29 -1.40
CA LYS A 84 -4.24 10.38 -2.49
C LYS A 84 -3.75 9.03 -1.96
N LEU A 85 -3.02 9.03 -0.84
CA LEU A 85 -2.60 7.77 -0.21
C LEU A 85 -3.82 7.02 0.35
N TYR A 86 -4.71 7.74 1.03
CA TYR A 86 -5.97 7.18 1.51
C TYR A 86 -6.83 6.62 0.36
N ASP A 87 -6.98 7.38 -0.73
CA ASP A 87 -7.73 6.99 -1.91
C ASP A 87 -7.11 5.77 -2.58
N HIS A 88 -5.79 5.67 -2.60
CA HIS A 88 -5.07 4.52 -3.14
C HIS A 88 -5.31 3.28 -2.29
N THR A 89 -5.09 3.35 -0.97
CA THR A 89 -5.33 2.22 -0.04
C THR A 89 -6.81 1.82 -0.03
N ASN A 90 -7.73 2.76 -0.14
CA ASN A 90 -9.16 2.46 -0.24
C ASN A 90 -9.52 1.72 -1.55
N LYS A 91 -8.88 2.08 -2.67
CA LYS A 91 -9.04 1.33 -3.94
C LYS A 91 -8.52 -0.10 -3.82
N GLU A 92 -7.42 -0.32 -3.11
CA GLU A 92 -6.90 -1.67 -2.85
C GLU A 92 -7.91 -2.49 -2.02
N LEU A 93 -8.49 -1.92 -0.98
CA LEU A 93 -9.54 -2.56 -0.19
C LEU A 93 -10.78 -2.92 -1.02
N ILE A 94 -11.23 -2.00 -1.89
CA ILE A 94 -12.35 -2.26 -2.80
C ILE A 94 -12.00 -3.40 -3.78
N PHE A 95 -10.81 -3.38 -4.36
CA PHE A 95 -10.33 -4.43 -5.25
C PHE A 95 -10.30 -5.80 -4.56
N PHE A 96 -9.79 -5.87 -3.32
CA PHE A 96 -9.78 -7.12 -2.56
C PHE A 96 -11.20 -7.60 -2.28
N LYS A 97 -12.11 -6.71 -1.88
CA LYS A 97 -13.51 -7.03 -1.67
C LYS A 97 -14.14 -7.62 -2.93
N GLU A 98 -14.04 -6.93 -4.06
CA GLU A 98 -14.60 -7.38 -5.34
C GLU A 98 -14.05 -8.75 -5.72
N ARG A 99 -12.75 -9.00 -5.53
CA ARG A 99 -12.13 -10.28 -5.88
C ARG A 99 -12.55 -11.43 -4.98
N LEU A 100 -12.70 -11.16 -3.68
CA LEU A 100 -13.19 -12.15 -2.70
C LEU A 100 -14.65 -12.49 -2.97
N GLU A 101 -15.53 -11.49 -3.10
CA GLU A 101 -16.96 -11.68 -3.35
C GLU A 101 -17.23 -12.32 -4.73
N SER A 102 -16.43 -12.00 -5.76
CA SER A 102 -16.54 -12.65 -7.07
C SER A 102 -16.16 -14.13 -7.05
N THR A 103 -15.27 -14.53 -6.14
CA THR A 103 -14.85 -15.94 -6.01
C THR A 103 -15.88 -16.77 -5.23
N GLU A 104 -16.60 -16.16 -4.29
CA GLU A 104 -17.73 -16.79 -3.59
C GLU A 104 -18.95 -17.04 -4.50
N HIS A 105 -19.04 -16.40 -5.67
CA HIS A 105 -20.14 -16.60 -6.63
C HIS A 105 -19.82 -17.57 -7.78
N ALA A 106 -18.65 -18.20 -7.79
CA ALA A 106 -18.40 -19.33 -8.69
C ALA A 106 -19.09 -20.57 -8.10
N PRO A 107 -20.14 -21.14 -8.73
CA PRO A 107 -20.71 -22.40 -8.26
C PRO A 107 -19.61 -23.47 -8.30
N THR A 108 -19.37 -24.11 -7.15
CA THR A 108 -18.61 -25.35 -7.06
C THR A 108 -19.14 -26.31 -8.13
N SER A 109 -18.29 -26.59 -9.12
CA SER A 109 -18.51 -27.63 -10.14
C SER A 109 -18.02 -28.97 -9.61
#